data_AF-A0A0E0EJ32-F1
#
_entry.id   AF-A0A0E0EJ32-F1
#
_cell.length_a   1.000
_cell.length_b   1.000
_cell.length_c   1.000
_cell.angle_alpha   90.00
_cell.angle_beta   90.00
_cell.angle_gamma   90.00
#
_symmetry.space_group_name_H-M   'P 1'
#
loop_
_entity.id
_entity.type
_entity.pdbx_description
1 polymer ?
#
loop_
_entity_poly.entity_id
_entity_poly.type
_entity_poly.pdbx_seq_one_letter_code
_entity_poly.pdbx_strand_id
1 'polypeptide(L)'
;MRCRRSSLALFSPARCYPGKLSGSPLDIIKASRGYTPPVHFYQHGDDAAADFFDVGRLKKAMAKALVAFYPFAGRLTTDANGRPSIDCNNEGVQSSSL
;
A
#
# COMPACT_ATOMS: atom_id res chain seq x y z
N MET A 1 -19.90 4.06 -18.05
CA MET A 1 -18.71 4.74 -17.46
C MET A 1 -17.47 4.15 -18.09
N ARG A 2 -16.52 4.98 -18.54
CA ARG A 2 -15.29 4.54 -19.22
C ARG A 2 -14.10 4.91 -18.34
N CYS A 3 -13.50 3.92 -17.68
CA CYS A 3 -12.36 4.10 -16.80
C CYS A 3 -11.09 3.79 -17.59
N ARG A 4 -10.16 4.74 -17.68
CA ARG A 4 -8.94 4.58 -18.48
C ARG A 4 -7.77 4.43 -17.53
N ARG A 5 -7.37 3.18 -17.31
CA ARG A 5 -6.26 2.86 -16.41
C ARG A 5 -5.01 3.66 -16.83
N SER A 6 -4.54 4.49 -15.92
CA SER A 6 -3.29 5.22 -16.09
C SER A 6 -2.08 4.35 -15.74
N SER A 7 -0.86 4.90 -15.81
CA SER A 7 0.37 4.15 -15.60
C SER A 7 0.41 3.51 -14.20
N LEU A 8 0.84 2.26 -14.16
CA LEU A 8 1.20 1.58 -12.91
C LEU A 8 2.49 2.19 -12.37
N ALA A 9 2.53 2.42 -11.05
CA ALA A 9 3.72 2.87 -10.35
C ALA A 9 3.94 2.04 -9.09
N LEU A 10 5.20 1.68 -8.83
CA LEU A 10 5.65 1.06 -7.59
C LEU A 10 6.27 2.13 -6.68
N PHE A 11 5.98 2.09 -5.38
CA PHE A 11 6.63 2.94 -4.37
C PHE A 11 7.43 2.09 -3.43
N SER A 12 8.75 2.25 -3.46
CA SER A 12 9.61 1.70 -2.41
C SER A 12 9.68 2.67 -1.23
N PRO A 13 9.66 2.18 0.02
CA PRO A 13 9.87 3.03 1.19
C PRO A 13 11.26 3.67 1.16
N ALA A 14 11.38 4.88 1.70
CA ALA A 14 12.64 5.63 1.69
C ALA A 14 13.74 5.01 2.57
N ARG A 15 13.43 4.00 3.39
CA ARG A 15 14.37 3.31 4.27
C ARG A 15 14.11 1.80 4.29
N CYS A 16 15.19 1.03 4.28
CA CYS A 16 15.20 -0.42 4.32
C CYS A 16 15.12 -0.89 5.78
N TYR A 17 14.08 -1.64 6.14
CA TYR A 17 13.97 -2.30 7.44
C TYR A 17 14.03 -3.82 7.24
N PRO A 18 15.21 -4.46 7.39
CA PRO A 18 15.32 -5.90 7.25
C PRO A 18 14.64 -6.58 8.43
N GLY A 19 13.60 -7.35 8.15
CA GLY A 19 12.90 -8.10 9.19
C GLY A 19 11.73 -8.92 8.64
N LYS A 20 11.56 -10.12 9.20
CA LYS A 20 10.34 -10.90 9.05
C LYS A 20 9.44 -10.62 10.23
N LEU A 21 8.22 -10.17 9.97
CA LEU A 21 7.22 -9.92 11.00
C LEU A 21 6.23 -11.07 11.03
N SER A 22 6.21 -11.83 12.13
CA SER A 22 5.19 -12.85 12.37
C SER A 22 3.88 -12.18 12.77
N GLY A 23 2.79 -12.53 12.09
CA GLY A 23 1.45 -12.03 12.42
C GLY A 23 0.93 -12.62 13.73
N SER A 24 0.07 -11.88 14.43
CA SER A 24 -0.66 -12.41 15.58
C SER A 24 -1.69 -13.47 15.14
N PRO A 25 -2.22 -14.32 16.05
CA PRO A 25 -3.26 -15.29 15.69
C PRO A 25 -4.49 -14.67 15.01
N LEU A 26 -4.83 -13.42 15.34
CA LEU A 26 -5.92 -12.70 14.68
C LEU A 26 -5.57 -12.32 13.23
N ASP A 27 -4.31 -11.96 12.98
CA ASP A 27 -3.82 -11.67 11.64
C ASP A 27 -3.80 -12.93 10.78
N ILE A 28 -3.50 -14.10 11.37
CA ILE A 28 -3.54 -15.40 10.67
C ILE A 28 -4.97 -15.72 10.18
N ILE A 29 -5.98 -15.51 11.03
CA ILE A 29 -7.39 -15.74 10.69
C ILE A 29 -7.86 -14.80 9.56
N LYS A 30 -7.29 -13.59 9.49
CA LYS A 30 -7.64 -12.59 8.47
C LYS A 30 -6.79 -12.66 7.22
N ALA A 31 -5.56 -13.20 7.29
CA ALA A 31 -4.64 -13.29 6.16
C ALA A 31 -5.21 -14.09 4.98
N SER A 32 -6.11 -15.05 5.26
CA SER A 32 -6.80 -15.86 4.24
C SER A 32 -7.93 -15.12 3.51
N ARG A 33 -8.33 -13.92 3.95
CA ARG A 33 -9.48 -13.19 3.38
C ARG A 33 -9.15 -12.35 2.14
N GLY A 34 -7.90 -12.33 1.70
CA GLY A 34 -7.46 -11.59 0.52
C GLY A 34 -7.57 -10.06 0.68
N TYR A 35 -7.28 -9.33 -0.41
CA TYR A 35 -7.33 -7.87 -0.42
C TYR A 35 -8.79 -7.40 -0.55
N THR A 36 -9.25 -6.58 0.40
CA THR A 36 -10.54 -5.88 0.31
C THR A 36 -10.29 -4.49 -0.28
N PRO A 37 -10.77 -4.16 -1.49
CA PRO A 37 -10.50 -2.87 -2.12
C PRO A 37 -11.47 -1.78 -1.60
N PRO A 38 -11.03 -0.82 -0.76
CA PRO A 38 -11.87 0.32 -0.40
C PRO A 38 -11.92 1.32 -1.56
N VAL A 39 -13.08 1.92 -1.81
CA VAL A 39 -13.26 3.01 -2.78
C VAL A 39 -13.73 4.25 -2.03
N HIS A 40 -12.96 5.34 -2.15
CA HIS A 40 -13.26 6.63 -1.53
C HIS A 40 -13.52 7.68 -2.61
N PHE A 41 -14.65 8.39 -2.50
CA PHE A 41 -15.03 9.48 -3.40
C PHE A 41 -14.74 10.83 -2.74
N TYR A 42 -14.11 11.72 -3.49
CA TYR A 42 -13.80 13.07 -3.06
C TYR A 42 -14.40 14.05 -4.06
N GLN A 43 -15.09 15.07 -3.57
CA GLN A 43 -15.69 16.11 -4.41
C GLN A 43 -14.69 17.25 -4.63
N HIS A 44 -14.58 17.70 -5.88
CA HIS A 44 -13.90 18.94 -6.22
C HIS A 44 -14.90 20.08 -6.03
N GLY A 45 -14.71 20.92 -5.02
CA GLY A 45 -15.52 22.14 -4.84
C GLY A 45 -15.08 23.26 -5.77
N ASP A 46 -15.87 24.33 -5.90
CA ASP A 46 -15.53 25.50 -6.71
C ASP A 46 -14.28 26.23 -6.20
N ASP A 47 -13.98 26.11 -4.90
CA ASP A 47 -12.77 26.64 -4.24
C ASP A 47 -11.59 25.63 -4.18
N ALA A 48 -11.68 24.47 -4.85
CA ALA A 48 -10.59 23.51 -4.75
C ALA A 48 -9.35 24.03 -5.49
N ALA A 49 -8.21 23.94 -4.82
CA ALA A 49 -6.94 24.38 -5.37
C ALA A 49 -6.61 23.65 -6.68
N ALA A 50 -5.90 24.32 -7.59
CA ALA A 50 -5.54 23.77 -8.91
C ALA A 50 -4.74 22.45 -8.83
N ASP A 51 -4.16 22.14 -7.66
CA ASP A 51 -3.44 20.91 -7.34
C ASP A 51 -4.32 19.84 -6.64
N PHE A 52 -5.65 19.94 -6.72
CA PHE A 52 -6.58 18.93 -6.21
C PHE A 52 -6.26 17.54 -6.78
N PHE A 53 -5.91 16.59 -5.90
CA PHE A 53 -5.44 15.25 -6.26
C PHE A 53 -4.18 15.22 -7.16
N ASP A 54 -3.20 16.09 -6.92
CA ASP A 54 -1.88 15.91 -7.54
C ASP A 54 -1.29 14.53 -7.19
N VAL A 55 -1.22 13.69 -8.21
CA VAL A 55 -0.69 12.33 -8.12
C VAL A 55 0.77 12.37 -7.66
N GLY A 56 1.56 13.36 -8.06
CA GLY A 56 2.95 13.49 -7.63
C GLY A 56 3.08 13.68 -6.11
N ARG A 57 2.31 14.62 -5.55
CA ARG A 57 2.24 14.88 -4.12
C ARG A 57 1.70 13.68 -3.34
N LEU A 58 0.65 13.02 -3.83
CA LEU A 58 0.09 11.83 -3.17
C LEU A 58 1.11 10.70 -3.11
N LYS A 59 1.80 10.43 -4.22
CA LYS A 59 2.88 9.43 -4.29
C LYS A 59 3.99 9.73 -3.28
N LYS A 60 4.43 10.99 -3.18
CA LYS A 60 5.46 11.41 -2.22
C LYS A 60 5.01 11.30 -0.76
N ALA A 61 3.76 11.65 -0.47
CA ALA A 61 3.18 11.50 0.86
C ALA A 61 3.06 10.02 1.26
N MET A 62 2.65 9.16 0.33
CA MET A 62 2.56 7.72 0.57
C MET A 62 3.93 7.08 0.83
N ALA A 63 4.95 7.44 0.04
CA ALA A 63 6.32 6.98 0.28
C ALA A 63 6.85 7.37 1.67
N LYS A 64 6.46 8.56 2.19
CA LYS A 64 6.78 8.98 3.56
C LYS A 64 6.00 8.18 4.61
N ALA A 65 4.70 7.94 4.38
CA ALA A 65 3.87 7.16 5.30
C ALA A 65 4.36 5.71 5.43
N LEU A 66 4.84 5.10 4.33
CA LEU A 66 5.41 3.75 4.34
C LEU A 66 6.65 3.60 5.23
N VAL A 67 7.30 4.70 5.65
CA VAL A 67 8.39 4.61 6.65
C VAL A 67 7.84 4.24 8.02
N ALA A 68 6.72 4.83 8.45
CA ALA A 68 6.06 4.45 9.69
C ALA A 68 5.28 3.13 9.54
N PHE A 69 4.73 2.89 8.36
CA PHE A 69 3.93 1.71 8.02
C PHE A 69 4.71 0.72 7.15
N TYR A 70 5.94 0.40 7.56
CA TYR A 70 6.84 -0.48 6.82
C TYR A 70 6.27 -1.87 6.47
N PRO A 71 5.38 -2.52 7.27
CA PRO A 71 4.85 -3.84 6.91
C PRO A 71 4.04 -3.83 5.61
N PHE A 72 3.48 -2.68 5.22
CA PHE A 72 2.70 -2.56 3.98
C PHE A 72 3.57 -2.52 2.73
N ALA A 73 4.86 -2.21 2.85
CA ALA A 73 5.81 -2.22 1.74
C ALA A 73 6.46 -3.61 1.50
N GLY A 74 6.06 -4.63 2.27
CA GLY A 74 6.55 -5.99 2.17
C GLY A 74 5.67 -6.91 1.34
N ARG A 75 5.97 -8.21 1.42
CA ARG A 75 5.18 -9.29 0.83
C ARG A 75 4.72 -10.27 1.88
N LEU A 76 3.50 -10.78 1.71
CA LEU A 76 3.02 -11.89 2.51
C LEU A 76 3.78 -13.15 2.07
N THR A 77 4.45 -13.80 3.03
CA THR A 77 5.15 -15.06 2.86
C THR A 77 4.64 -16.07 3.90
N THR A 78 5.06 -17.31 3.78
CA THR A 78 4.75 -18.36 4.75
C THR A 78 6.06 -18.82 5.38
N ASP A 79 6.10 -18.89 6.72
CA ASP A 79 7.27 -19.39 7.43
C ASP A 79 7.41 -20.92 7.34
N ALA A 80 8.51 -21.46 7.89
CA ALA A 80 8.77 -22.91 7.90
C ALA A 80 7.71 -23.72 8.66
N ASN A 81 6.91 -23.07 9.52
CA ASN A 81 5.86 -23.68 10.31
C ASN A 81 4.47 -23.52 9.67
N GLY A 82 4.39 -23.03 8.43
CA GLY A 82 3.13 -22.84 7.72
C GLY A 82 2.35 -21.60 8.16
N ARG A 83 2.94 -20.70 8.94
CA ARG A 83 2.26 -19.48 9.42
C ARG A 83 2.52 -18.30 8.47
N PRO A 84 1.51 -17.46 8.21
CA PRO A 84 1.71 -16.26 7.41
C PRO A 84 2.63 -15.28 8.15
N SER A 85 3.66 -14.82 7.45
CA SER A 85 4.64 -13.84 7.90
C SER A 85 4.73 -12.74 6.85
N ILE A 86 5.13 -11.53 7.25
CA ILE A 86 5.40 -10.44 6.31
C ILE A 86 6.90 -10.36 6.11
N ASP A 87 7.35 -10.48 4.88
CA ASP A 87 8.73 -10.25 4.46
C ASP A 87 8.90 -8.79 4.04
N CYS A 88 9.65 -8.02 4.83
CA CYS A 88 9.86 -6.59 4.58
C CYS A 88 11.00 -6.39 3.56
N ASN A 89 10.72 -6.70 2.29
CA ASN A 89 11.71 -6.72 1.20
C ASN A 89 11.81 -5.40 0.39
N ASN A 90 11.10 -4.35 0.81
CA ASN A 90 11.03 -3.03 0.15
C ASN A 90 10.63 -3.07 -1.33
N GLU A 91 10.01 -4.17 -1.79
CA GLU A 91 9.41 -4.22 -3.13
C GLU A 91 8.30 -3.18 -3.29
N GLY A 92 7.72 -2.73 -2.18
CA GLY A 92 6.86 -1.57 -2.19
C GLY A 92 5.42 -1.86 -2.61
N VAL A 93 4.65 -0.77 -2.69
CA VAL A 93 3.21 -0.81 -2.98
C VAL A 93 2.96 -0.40 -4.42
N GLN A 94 2.05 -1.11 -5.09
CA GLN A 94 1.59 -0.76 -6.43
C GLN A 94 0.42 0.24 -6.33
N SER A 95 0.52 1.43 -6.94
CA SER A 95 -0.67 2.23 -7.24
C SER A 95 -1.11 1.97 -8.67
N SER A 96 -2.40 1.69 -8.86
CA SER A 96 -3.08 1.92 -10.12
C SER A 96 -4.02 3.10 -9.94
N SER A 97 -3.74 4.22 -10.60
CA SER A 97 -4.69 5.32 -10.66
C SER A 97 -5.69 5.02 -11.79
N LEU A 98 -6.98 5.03 -11.44
CA LEU A 98 -8.09 4.74 -12.35
C LEU A 98 -8.45 5.96 -13.22
#